data_AF-A0AAX6HSN8-F1
#
_entry.id   AF-A0AAX6HSN8-F1
#
_cell.length_a   1.000
_cell.length_b   1.000
_cell.length_c   1.000
_cell.angle_alpha   90.00
_cell.angle_beta   90.00
_cell.angle_gamma   90.00
#
_symmetry.space_group_name_H-M   'P 1'
#
loop_
_entity.id
_entity.type
_entity.pdbx_description
1 polymer ?
#
loop_
_entity_poly.entity_id
_entity_poly.type
_entity_poly.pdbx_seq_one_letter_code
_entity_poly.pdbx_strand_id
1 'polypeptide(L)'
;MALTFPASPPSLFLFFFFLLLFFSLSQAQVQTFTYVNEGEFGPYITENDADYRVLPPFSSPFQMCFYNTTPGEFYLALRMATRRSESTFRWVWRANPFSPVRDNATFSLRPDGDLVLANPDGKIVWSTNTANKGVVGLKIVPGGNIVLYDNKGKFVWQSFDHPTDTLLVGQSLPCQRADQAPQQE
;
A
#
# COMPACT_ATOMS: atom_id res chain seq x y z
N MET A 1 7.94 -68.86 -6.50
CA MET A 1 7.72 -67.45 -6.09
C MET A 1 7.70 -66.62 -7.36
N ALA A 2 6.52 -66.30 -7.90
CA ALA A 2 6.38 -65.51 -9.11
C ALA A 2 6.06 -64.07 -8.70
N LEU A 3 6.95 -63.13 -9.04
CA LEU A 3 6.75 -61.71 -8.78
C LEU A 3 5.89 -61.12 -9.90
N THR A 4 4.63 -60.78 -9.60
CA THR A 4 3.77 -60.04 -10.53
C THR A 4 4.07 -58.55 -10.39
N PHE A 5 4.60 -57.93 -11.45
CA PHE A 5 4.79 -56.49 -11.50
C PHE A 5 3.44 -55.79 -11.74
N PRO A 6 3.18 -54.63 -11.08
CA PRO A 6 1.95 -53.89 -11.31
C PRO A 6 1.94 -53.29 -12.73
N ALA A 7 0.76 -53.32 -13.37
CA ALA A 7 0.54 -52.74 -14.69
C ALA A 7 0.84 -51.23 -14.68
N SER A 8 1.60 -50.75 -15.69
CA SER A 8 1.88 -49.33 -15.87
C SER A 8 0.59 -48.54 -16.15
N PRO A 9 0.43 -47.33 -15.59
CA PRO A 9 -0.74 -46.52 -15.87
C PRO A 9 -0.81 -46.18 -17.37
N PRO A 10 -2.01 -46.15 -17.98
CA PRO A 10 -2.16 -45.88 -19.39
C PRO A 10 -1.59 -44.50 -19.74
N SER A 11 -0.88 -44.40 -20.86
CA SER A 11 -0.15 -43.20 -21.32
C SER A 11 -1.01 -41.93 -21.42
N LEU A 12 -2.31 -42.08 -21.63
CA LEU A 12 -3.30 -40.98 -21.61
C LEU A 12 -3.44 -40.31 -20.23
N PHE A 13 -3.26 -41.07 -19.14
CA PHE A 13 -3.34 -40.55 -17.77
C PHE A 13 -2.15 -39.64 -17.45
N LEU A 14 -0.95 -40.03 -17.88
CA LEU A 14 0.25 -39.21 -17.75
C LEU A 14 0.18 -37.93 -18.59
N PHE A 15 -0.45 -37.99 -19.78
CA PHE A 15 -0.64 -36.82 -20.64
C PHE A 15 -1.65 -35.82 -20.04
N PHE A 16 -2.76 -36.29 -19.46
CA PHE A 16 -3.71 -35.43 -18.72
C PHE A 16 -3.09 -34.83 -17.48
N PHE A 17 -2.27 -35.59 -16.75
CA PHE A 17 -1.53 -35.10 -15.58
C PHE A 17 -0.53 -34.00 -15.96
N PHE A 18 0.17 -34.14 -17.09
CA PHE A 18 1.03 -33.09 -17.63
C PHE A 18 0.25 -31.87 -18.12
N LEU A 19 -0.90 -32.04 -18.78
CA LEU A 19 -1.79 -30.94 -19.18
C LEU A 19 -2.33 -30.15 -17.98
N LEU A 20 -2.64 -30.83 -16.87
CA LEU A 20 -3.06 -30.19 -15.61
C LEU A 20 -1.90 -29.41 -14.96
N LEU A 21 -0.66 -29.91 -15.05
CA LEU A 21 0.54 -29.20 -14.58
C LEU A 21 0.88 -27.97 -15.44
N PHE A 22 0.58 -28.00 -16.76
CA PHE A 22 0.72 -26.84 -17.64
C PHE A 22 -0.42 -25.82 -17.46
N PHE A 23 -1.62 -26.25 -17.01
CA PHE A 23 -2.77 -25.37 -16.78
C PHE A 23 -2.73 -24.61 -15.45
N SER A 24 -1.79 -24.92 -14.55
CA SER A 24 -1.40 -24.00 -13.48
C SER A 24 -0.66 -22.78 -14.08
N LEU A 25 -1.38 -21.99 -14.86
CA LEU A 25 -1.04 -20.60 -15.14
C LEU A 25 -0.82 -19.93 -13.79
N SER A 26 0.42 -19.55 -13.51
CA SER A 26 0.75 -18.65 -12.40
C SER A 26 -0.05 -17.36 -12.59
N GLN A 27 -1.24 -17.29 -12.01
CA GLN A 27 -1.97 -16.05 -11.86
C GLN A 27 -1.26 -15.28 -10.75
N ALA A 28 -0.85 -14.04 -11.05
CA ALA A 28 -0.30 -13.16 -10.03
C ALA A 28 -1.36 -12.94 -8.95
N GLN A 29 -1.06 -13.39 -7.73
CA GLN A 29 -1.91 -13.19 -6.56
C GLN A 29 -1.67 -11.78 -6.00
N VAL A 30 -2.72 -11.13 -5.50
CA VAL A 30 -2.59 -9.84 -4.82
C VAL A 30 -1.92 -10.06 -3.47
N GLN A 31 -0.86 -9.31 -3.19
CA GLN A 31 -0.17 -9.33 -1.89
C GLN A 31 -0.99 -8.54 -0.86
N THR A 32 -2.04 -9.16 -0.34
CA THR A 32 -2.93 -8.53 0.64
C THR A 32 -2.26 -8.36 2.00
N PHE A 33 -2.60 -7.29 2.70
CA PHE A 33 -2.19 -7.08 4.09
C PHE A 33 -3.26 -6.28 4.84
N THR A 34 -3.21 -6.31 6.17
CA THR A 34 -3.97 -5.41 7.04
C THR A 34 -3.11 -5.06 8.24
N TYR A 35 -2.89 -3.77 8.43
CA TYR A 35 -2.20 -3.23 9.60
C TYR A 35 -3.19 -2.45 10.45
N VAL A 36 -3.13 -2.65 11.75
CA VAL A 36 -4.01 -2.00 12.73
C VAL A 36 -3.24 -0.84 13.38
N ASN A 37 -3.92 0.28 13.59
CA ASN A 37 -3.41 1.43 14.33
C ASN A 37 -3.43 1.13 15.84
N GLU A 38 -2.49 0.30 16.29
CA GLU A 38 -2.37 -0.15 17.68
C GLU A 38 -0.90 -0.29 18.10
N GLY A 39 -0.67 -0.38 19.41
CA GLY A 39 0.67 -0.51 20.00
C GLY A 39 1.28 0.81 20.47
N GLU A 40 2.54 0.71 20.89
CA GLU A 40 3.30 1.81 21.48
C GLU A 40 3.73 2.85 20.44
N PHE A 41 3.84 4.11 20.89
CA PHE A 41 4.37 5.18 20.06
C PHE A 41 5.89 5.11 19.94
N GLY A 42 6.40 5.59 18.80
CA GLY A 42 7.82 5.76 18.59
C GLY A 42 8.41 6.95 19.37
N PRO A 43 9.75 7.11 19.35
CA PRO A 43 10.43 8.20 20.07
C PRO A 43 10.08 9.61 19.55
N TYR A 44 9.98 10.59 20.45
CA TYR A 44 9.64 12.00 20.20
C TYR A 44 10.73 12.79 19.44
N ILE A 45 10.95 12.48 18.15
CA ILE A 45 11.88 13.22 17.26
C ILE A 45 11.15 13.56 15.94
N THR A 46 9.85 13.81 16.01
CA THR A 46 8.98 14.10 14.88
C THR A 46 8.64 15.58 14.82
N GLU A 47 8.37 16.05 13.61
CA GLU A 47 7.77 17.36 13.40
C GLU A 47 6.48 17.53 14.21
N ASN A 48 6.39 18.67 14.92
CA ASN A 48 5.30 19.06 15.82
C ASN A 48 5.09 18.12 17.02
N ASP A 49 6.14 17.43 17.47
CA ASP A 49 6.09 16.50 18.62
C ASP A 49 4.98 15.44 18.48
N ALA A 50 4.68 15.06 17.22
CA ALA A 50 3.57 14.17 16.93
C ALA A 50 3.87 12.73 17.37
N ASP A 51 2.91 12.13 18.08
CA ASP A 51 2.88 10.70 18.36
C ASP A 51 2.75 9.92 17.05
N TYR A 52 3.40 8.77 16.94
CA TYR A 52 3.34 7.95 15.73
C TYR A 52 3.60 6.47 15.95
N ARG A 53 3.07 5.65 15.03
CA ARG A 53 3.26 4.20 14.95
C ARG A 53 3.74 3.83 13.56
N VAL A 54 4.88 3.14 13.46
CA VAL A 54 5.48 2.75 12.17
C VAL A 54 4.81 1.51 11.62
N LEU A 55 4.56 1.50 10.31
CA LEU A 55 4.02 0.36 9.58
C LEU A 55 5.11 -0.37 8.79
N PRO A 56 4.94 -1.67 8.50
CA PRO A 56 5.95 -2.46 7.78
C PRO A 56 6.31 -2.00 6.36
N PRO A 57 5.44 -1.36 5.56
CA PRO A 57 5.87 -0.78 4.29
C PRO A 57 6.87 0.36 4.54
N PHE A 58 8.14 0.16 4.16
CA PHE A 58 9.19 1.16 4.24
C PHE A 58 10.17 1.04 3.08
N SER A 59 10.89 2.13 2.81
CA SER A 59 12.03 2.16 1.89
C SER A 59 12.93 3.30 2.31
N SER A 60 14.06 2.98 2.94
CA SER A 60 14.94 3.99 3.56
C SER A 60 15.25 5.14 2.59
N PRO A 61 15.06 6.41 3.00
CA PRO A 61 14.75 6.90 4.35
C PRO A 61 13.25 7.03 4.70
N PHE A 62 12.35 6.53 3.85
CA PHE A 62 10.91 6.70 3.98
C PHE A 62 10.25 5.57 4.77
N GLN A 63 9.31 5.93 5.64
CA GLN A 63 8.55 4.99 6.47
C GLN A 63 7.07 5.36 6.47
N MET A 64 6.20 4.38 6.28
CA MET A 64 4.76 4.56 6.45
C MET A 64 4.41 4.57 7.94
N CYS A 65 3.52 5.45 8.37
CA CYS A 65 3.14 5.61 9.78
C CYS A 65 1.66 5.99 9.94
N PHE A 66 1.08 5.61 11.07
CA PHE A 66 0.00 6.40 11.68
C PHE A 66 0.64 7.50 12.54
N TYR A 67 0.09 8.70 12.56
CA TYR A 67 0.53 9.75 13.46
C TYR A 67 -0.59 10.68 13.88
N ASN A 68 -0.45 11.34 15.02
CA ASN A 68 -1.41 12.29 15.55
C ASN A 68 -0.71 13.43 16.28
N THR A 69 -1.20 14.65 16.08
CA THR A 69 -0.87 15.84 16.89
C THR A 69 -1.95 16.16 17.92
N THR A 70 -3.13 15.56 17.75
CA THR A 70 -4.27 15.68 18.64
C THR A 70 -4.62 14.27 19.12
N PRO A 71 -4.74 14.04 20.45
CA PRO A 71 -5.04 12.70 20.97
C PRO A 71 -6.29 12.09 20.33
N GLY A 72 -6.14 10.87 19.78
CA GLY A 72 -7.24 10.14 19.14
C GLY A 72 -7.53 10.50 17.68
N GLU A 73 -6.84 11.48 17.09
CA GLU A 73 -6.99 11.89 15.69
C GLU A 73 -5.77 11.52 14.85
N PHE A 74 -5.83 10.35 14.23
CA PHE A 74 -4.72 9.78 13.47
C PHE A 74 -4.82 10.01 11.97
N TYR A 75 -3.64 10.16 11.38
CA TYR A 75 -3.44 10.30 9.96
C TYR A 75 -2.49 9.22 9.46
N LEU A 76 -2.79 8.63 8.31
CA LEU A 76 -1.88 7.74 7.59
C LEU A 76 -0.94 8.59 6.73
N ALA A 77 0.36 8.47 6.97
CA ALA A 77 1.36 9.30 6.32
C ALA A 77 2.66 8.59 6.01
N LEU A 78 3.40 9.19 5.08
CA LEU A 78 4.79 8.88 4.83
C LEU A 78 5.66 9.90 5.56
N ARG A 79 6.63 9.41 6.33
CA ARG A 79 7.68 10.26 6.90
C ARG A 79 9.03 9.98 6.27
N MET A 80 9.89 10.97 6.30
CA MET A 80 11.31 10.85 5.96
C MET A 80 12.15 10.90 7.24
N ALA A 81 12.93 9.85 7.50
CA ALA A 81 13.79 9.73 8.67
C ALA A 81 15.16 9.16 8.27
N THR A 82 16.24 9.87 8.59
CA THR A 82 17.61 9.34 8.41
C THR A 82 18.22 9.04 9.77
N ARG A 83 18.72 7.81 9.97
CA ARG A 83 19.26 7.35 11.27
C ARG A 83 20.46 8.17 11.81
N ARG A 84 21.07 9.01 10.98
CA ARG A 84 22.27 9.79 11.31
C ARG A 84 22.02 11.28 11.41
N SER A 85 20.77 11.74 11.25
CA SER A 85 20.45 13.15 11.32
C SER A 85 19.92 13.49 12.70
N GLU A 86 20.49 14.51 13.33
CA GLU A 86 19.90 15.23 14.46
C GLU A 86 18.65 16.03 14.04
N SER A 87 18.27 15.98 12.77
CA SER A 87 17.12 16.69 12.23
C SER A 87 15.82 15.94 12.51
N THR A 88 14.78 16.72 12.81
CA THR A 88 13.41 16.24 13.04
C THR A 88 12.90 15.43 11.86
N PHE A 89 12.21 14.31 12.15
CA PHE A 89 11.54 13.51 11.12
C PHE A 89 10.38 14.29 10.54
N ARG A 90 10.34 14.40 9.21
CA ARG A 90 9.35 15.21 8.48
C ARG A 90 8.24 14.36 7.89
N TRP A 91 7.02 14.86 7.96
CA TRP A 91 5.87 14.28 7.25
C TRP A 91 5.91 14.80 5.81
N VAL A 92 5.96 13.89 4.82
CA VAL A 92 6.17 14.28 3.41
C VAL A 92 4.98 13.94 2.52
N TRP A 93 4.02 13.16 3.02
CA TRP A 93 2.78 12.82 2.35
C TRP A 93 1.75 12.30 3.35
N ARG A 94 0.45 12.53 3.11
CA ARG A 94 -0.66 12.06 3.95
C ARG A 94 -1.87 11.65 3.11
N ALA A 95 -2.50 10.53 3.47
CA ALA A 95 -3.68 10.00 2.77
C ALA A 95 -4.97 10.75 3.10
N ASN A 96 -5.20 11.06 4.38
CA ASN A 96 -6.49 11.50 4.92
C ASN A 96 -6.45 12.89 5.58
N PRO A 97 -6.01 13.97 4.89
CA PRO A 97 -5.74 15.27 5.52
C PRO A 97 -6.94 15.94 6.21
N PHE A 98 -8.17 15.63 5.80
CA PHE A 98 -9.39 16.27 6.30
C PHE A 98 -10.27 15.34 7.16
N SER A 99 -9.88 14.07 7.29
CA SER A 99 -10.71 13.04 7.91
C SER A 99 -9.84 12.12 8.76
N PRO A 100 -9.51 12.52 10.01
CA PRO A 100 -8.72 11.67 10.89
C PRO A 100 -9.44 10.35 11.20
N VAL A 101 -8.65 9.30 11.43
CA VAL A 101 -9.12 8.01 11.93
C VAL A 101 -8.80 7.86 13.41
N ARG A 102 -9.39 6.86 14.07
CA ARG A 102 -9.16 6.59 15.50
C ARG A 102 -8.12 5.49 15.72
N ASP A 103 -7.80 5.21 16.99
CA ASP A 103 -7.14 3.96 17.37
C ASP A 103 -7.91 2.76 16.82
N ASN A 104 -7.20 1.67 16.54
CA ASN A 104 -7.70 0.45 15.90
C ASN A 104 -8.20 0.63 14.45
N ALA A 105 -7.98 1.78 13.83
CA ALA A 105 -8.17 1.95 12.39
C ALA A 105 -7.28 0.97 11.60
N THR A 106 -7.70 0.61 10.40
CA THR A 106 -7.01 -0.38 9.56
C THR A 106 -6.50 0.23 8.27
N PHE A 107 -5.25 -0.08 7.92
CA PHE A 107 -4.66 0.17 6.62
C PHE A 107 -4.44 -1.16 5.91
N SER A 108 -5.15 -1.38 4.80
CA SER A 108 -5.22 -2.70 4.15
C SER A 108 -5.12 -2.61 2.63
N LEU A 109 -4.37 -3.52 2.02
CA LEU A 109 -4.52 -3.85 0.61
C LEU A 109 -5.43 -5.07 0.49
N ARG A 110 -6.60 -4.89 -0.11
CA ARG A 110 -7.67 -5.90 -0.18
C ARG A 110 -7.49 -6.84 -1.38
N PRO A 111 -8.18 -8.01 -1.40
CA PRO A 111 -8.07 -8.98 -2.49
C PRO A 111 -8.49 -8.45 -3.88
N ASP A 112 -9.36 -7.45 -3.91
CA ASP A 112 -9.76 -6.75 -5.14
C ASP A 112 -8.70 -5.75 -5.64
N GLY A 113 -7.61 -5.54 -4.89
CA GLY A 113 -6.55 -4.62 -5.24
C GLY A 113 -6.80 -3.18 -4.79
N ASP A 114 -7.80 -2.92 -3.96
CA ASP A 114 -8.00 -1.58 -3.38
C ASP A 114 -7.15 -1.40 -2.11
N LEU A 115 -6.45 -0.26 -2.03
CA LEU A 115 -5.73 0.15 -0.84
C LEU A 115 -6.62 1.07 -0.02
N VAL A 116 -6.96 0.65 1.19
CA VAL A 116 -8.02 1.25 1.99
C VAL A 116 -7.52 1.61 3.38
N LEU A 117 -7.95 2.78 3.85
CA LEU A 117 -7.91 3.22 5.24
C LEU A 117 -9.34 3.25 5.79
N ALA A 118 -9.61 2.49 6.85
CA ALA A 118 -10.92 2.40 7.46
C ALA A 118 -10.87 2.58 8.98
N ASN A 119 -11.94 3.13 9.55
CA ASN A 119 -12.15 3.19 11.00
C ASN A 119 -12.43 1.79 11.60
N PRO A 120 -12.39 1.66 12.94
CA PRO A 120 -12.67 0.38 13.61
C PRO A 120 -14.06 -0.21 13.33
N ASP A 121 -15.03 0.64 13.00
CA ASP A 121 -16.39 0.27 12.60
C ASP A 121 -16.48 -0.23 11.14
N GLY A 122 -15.36 -0.26 10.42
CA GLY A 122 -15.28 -0.67 9.02
C GLY A 122 -15.60 0.45 8.02
N LYS A 123 -15.97 1.66 8.48
CA LYS A 123 -16.23 2.80 7.59
C LYS A 123 -14.94 3.21 6.89
N ILE A 124 -14.95 3.16 5.56
CA ILE A 124 -13.83 3.62 4.73
C ILE A 124 -13.72 5.13 4.83
N VAL A 125 -12.53 5.61 5.20
CA VAL A 125 -12.20 7.04 5.32
C VAL A 125 -11.41 7.52 4.10
N TRP A 126 -10.57 6.65 3.53
CA TRP A 126 -9.82 6.93 2.32
C TRP A 126 -9.54 5.64 1.54
N SER A 127 -9.49 5.73 0.21
CA SER A 127 -9.07 4.64 -0.67
C SER A 127 -8.37 5.17 -1.92
N THR A 128 -7.56 4.32 -2.55
CA THR A 128 -6.95 4.59 -3.86
C THR A 128 -7.93 4.41 -5.03
N ASN A 129 -9.11 3.83 -4.78
CA ASN A 129 -10.12 3.52 -5.79
C ASN A 129 -9.53 2.63 -6.90
N THR A 130 -8.77 1.62 -6.50
CA THR A 130 -8.09 0.66 -7.40
C THR A 130 -8.70 -0.74 -7.42
N ALA A 131 -9.85 -0.90 -6.76
CA ALA A 131 -10.64 -2.13 -6.82
C ALA A 131 -10.81 -2.61 -8.27
N ASN A 132 -10.44 -3.87 -8.52
CA ASN A 132 -10.48 -4.56 -9.80
C ASN A 132 -9.68 -3.89 -10.94
N LYS A 133 -8.71 -3.01 -10.63
CA LYS A 133 -7.81 -2.37 -11.62
C LYS A 133 -6.50 -3.13 -11.85
N GLY A 134 -6.40 -4.37 -11.38
CA GLY A 134 -5.26 -5.25 -11.62
C GLY A 134 -4.05 -5.02 -10.69
N VAL A 135 -4.24 -4.33 -9.57
CA VAL A 135 -3.19 -4.16 -8.55
C VAL A 135 -2.85 -5.52 -7.95
N VAL A 136 -1.55 -5.82 -7.84
CA VAL A 136 -1.03 -7.03 -7.19
C VAL A 136 -0.15 -6.75 -5.98
N GLY A 137 0.17 -5.48 -5.72
CA GLY A 137 1.00 -5.12 -4.58
C GLY A 137 1.22 -3.62 -4.42
N LEU A 138 1.83 -3.29 -3.28
CA LEU A 138 2.27 -1.95 -2.91
C LEU A 138 3.78 -1.95 -2.71
N LYS A 139 4.47 -0.89 -3.14
CA LYS A 139 5.86 -0.63 -2.76
C LYS A 139 6.11 0.87 -2.55
N ILE A 140 7.04 1.19 -1.67
CA ILE A 140 7.59 2.54 -1.53
C ILE A 140 8.92 2.53 -2.27
N VAL A 141 9.07 3.35 -3.30
CA VAL A 141 10.33 3.42 -4.06
C VAL A 141 11.32 4.35 -3.34
N PRO A 142 12.65 4.25 -3.61
CA PRO A 142 13.67 5.01 -2.88
C PRO A 142 13.53 6.54 -2.93
N GLY A 143 12.74 7.09 -3.87
CA GLY A 143 12.41 8.52 -3.95
C GLY A 143 11.20 8.95 -3.10
N GLY A 144 10.56 8.04 -2.37
CA GLY A 144 9.39 8.33 -1.53
C GLY A 144 8.04 8.24 -2.22
N ASN A 145 7.99 7.80 -3.49
CA ASN A 145 6.73 7.53 -4.17
C ASN A 145 6.13 6.20 -3.67
N ILE A 146 4.88 6.24 -3.19
CA ILE A 146 4.11 5.05 -2.84
C ILE A 146 3.39 4.61 -4.10
N VAL A 147 3.63 3.38 -4.54
CA VAL A 147 3.14 2.87 -5.82
C VAL A 147 2.36 1.59 -5.62
N LEU A 148 1.15 1.55 -6.19
CA LEU A 148 0.43 0.31 -6.46
C LEU A 148 0.76 -0.15 -7.88
N TYR A 149 1.12 -1.42 -8.04
CA TYR A 149 1.58 -1.95 -9.32
C TYR A 149 0.81 -3.21 -9.75
N ASP A 150 0.76 -3.45 -11.06
CA ASP A 150 0.13 -4.63 -11.65
C ASP A 150 1.11 -5.81 -11.81
N ASN A 151 0.63 -6.94 -12.35
CA ASN A 151 1.45 -8.14 -12.56
C ASN A 151 2.59 -7.96 -13.59
N LYS A 152 2.61 -6.86 -14.36
CA LYS A 152 3.68 -6.48 -15.27
C LYS A 152 4.62 -5.43 -14.65
N GLY A 153 4.38 -5.04 -13.40
CA GLY A 153 5.12 -4.00 -12.71
C GLY A 153 4.76 -2.58 -13.13
N LYS A 154 3.71 -2.38 -13.94
CA LYS A 154 3.23 -1.04 -14.33
C LYS A 154 2.50 -0.40 -13.15
N PHE A 155 2.65 0.91 -13.02
CA PHE A 155 2.00 1.67 -11.96
C PHE A 155 0.51 1.82 -12.28
N VAL A 156 -0.33 1.41 -11.34
CA VAL A 156 -1.79 1.56 -11.39
C VAL A 156 -2.22 2.80 -10.62
N TRP A 157 -1.51 3.12 -9.54
CA TRP A 157 -1.69 4.31 -8.72
C TRP A 157 -0.36 4.74 -8.12
N GLN A 158 -0.16 6.04 -7.89
CA GLN A 158 1.02 6.57 -7.23
C GLN A 158 0.71 7.79 -6.35
N SER A 159 1.39 7.94 -5.22
CA SER A 159 1.18 9.07 -4.31
C SER A 159 1.63 10.41 -4.89
N PHE A 160 2.56 10.40 -5.85
CA PHE A 160 3.06 11.62 -6.48
C PHE A 160 1.98 12.39 -7.25
N ASP A 161 0.92 11.71 -7.72
CA ASP A 161 -0.23 12.34 -8.39
C ASP A 161 -1.21 12.98 -7.38
N HIS A 162 -0.97 12.79 -6.08
CA HIS A 162 -1.77 13.31 -4.97
C HIS A 162 -0.87 14.05 -3.97
N PRO A 163 -0.26 15.18 -4.37
CA PRO A 163 0.65 15.93 -3.50
C PRO A 163 -0.06 16.48 -2.26
N THR A 164 0.69 16.63 -1.17
CA THR A 164 0.26 17.38 0.01
C THR A 164 0.95 18.75 0.05
N ASP A 165 1.70 19.04 1.11
CA ASP A 165 2.46 20.26 1.39
C ASP A 165 3.95 20.15 1.06
N THR A 166 4.45 18.94 0.75
CA THR A 166 5.85 18.68 0.43
C THR A 166 6.00 18.14 -0.99
N LEU A 167 6.98 18.66 -1.72
CA LEU A 167 7.42 18.12 -3.01
C LEU A 167 8.71 17.32 -2.84
N LEU A 168 8.68 16.06 -3.27
CA LEU A 168 9.87 15.19 -3.30
C LEU A 168 10.56 15.26 -4.66
N VAL A 169 11.87 14.95 -4.67
CA VAL A 169 12.66 14.93 -5.91
C VAL A 169 12.05 13.94 -6.90
N GLY A 170 11.77 14.40 -8.11
CA GLY A 170 11.12 13.61 -9.17
C GLY A 170 9.59 13.69 -9.16
N GLN A 171 8.98 14.34 -8.18
CA GLN A 171 7.55 14.67 -8.20
C GLN A 171 7.29 15.87 -9.12
N SER A 172 6.25 15.78 -9.93
CA SER A 172 5.77 16.89 -10.76
C SER A 172 4.46 17.42 -10.20
N LEU A 173 4.28 18.74 -10.20
CA LEU A 173 2.98 19.34 -9.89
C LEU A 173 2.09 19.26 -11.13
N PRO A 174 0.86 18.72 -11.00
CA PRO A 174 -0.10 18.80 -12.09
C PRO A 174 -0.46 20.27 -12.33
N CYS A 175 -0.25 20.74 -13.55
CA CYS A 175 -0.78 22.03 -13.99
C CYS A 175 -2.27 21.85 -14.30
N GLN A 176 -3.16 22.39 -13.47
CA GLN A 176 -4.57 22.51 -13.83
C GLN A 176 -4.69 23.62 -14.88
N ARG A 177 -5.10 23.26 -16.10
CA ARG A 177 -5.49 24.24 -17.11
C ARG A 177 -6.81 24.87 -16.67
N ALA A 178 -6.84 26.20 -16.54
CA ALA A 178 -7.95 26.98 -15.97
C ALA A 178 -9.30 26.80 -16.72
N ASP A 179 -9.29 26.18 -17.89
CA ASP A 179 -10.41 26.08 -18.81
C ASP A 179 -11.45 24.99 -18.41
N GLN A 180 -11.22 24.25 -17.32
CA GLN A 180 -12.09 23.15 -16.87
C GLN A 180 -12.81 23.38 -15.54
N ALA A 181 -12.92 24.63 -15.06
CA ALA A 181 -13.81 24.91 -13.95
C ALA A 181 -15.27 24.63 -14.38
N PRO A 182 -16.03 23.75 -13.69
CA PRO A 182 -17.44 23.57 -13.98
C PRO A 182 -18.16 24.88 -13.67
N GLN A 183 -18.88 25.40 -14.67
CA GLN A 183 -19.86 26.46 -14.45
C GLN A 183 -20.94 25.87 -13.53
N GLN A 184 -20.97 26.34 -12.29
CA GLN A 184 -22.09 26.06 -11.39
C GLN A 184 -23.29 26.86 -11.91
N GLU A 185 -24.32 26.14 -12.34
CA GLU A 185 -25.66 26.65 -12.64
C GLU A 185 -26.52 26.65 -11.37
#